data_AF-A0A0Q7EBJ4-F1
#
_entry.id   AF-A0A0Q7EBJ4-F1
#
_cell.length_a   1.000
_cell.length_b   1.000
_cell.length_c   1.000
_cell.angle_alpha   90.00
_cell.angle_beta   90.00
_cell.angle_gamma   90.00
#
_symmetry.space_group_name_H-M   'P 1'
#
loop_
_entity.id
_entity.type
_entity.pdbx_description
1 polymer ?
#
loop_
_entity_poly.entity_id
_entity_poly.type
_entity_poly.pdbx_seq_one_letter_code
_entity_poly.pdbx_strand_id
1 'polypeptide(L)'
;MPRLPRLLVNLLVAVAIAAASTLGVSGFWRAIGGGDLTVHGWIALSLGIFGTVALAWLLMALAFKSDREGWDDRVDNTHDPGRDDDKS
;
A
#
# COMPACT_ATOMS: atom_id res chain seq x y z
N MET A 1 29.40 -17.36 -1.47
CA MET A 1 28.98 -15.98 -1.14
C MET A 1 29.03 -15.10 -2.40
N PRO A 2 27.95 -14.96 -3.19
CA PRO A 2 27.89 -13.97 -4.27
C PRO A 2 26.67 -13.05 -4.03
N ARG A 3 26.75 -12.11 -3.08
CA ARG A 3 25.59 -11.27 -2.71
C ARG A 3 25.78 -9.79 -3.01
N LEU A 4 26.99 -9.25 -2.83
CA LEU A 4 27.30 -7.84 -3.08
C LEU A 4 27.14 -7.39 -4.55
N PRO A 5 27.70 -8.09 -5.56
CA PRO A 5 27.62 -7.60 -6.94
C PRO A 5 26.19 -7.63 -7.51
N ARG A 6 25.38 -8.64 -7.15
CA ARG A 6 23.96 -8.68 -7.53
C ARG A 6 23.15 -7.56 -6.87
N LEU A 7 23.41 -7.24 -5.60
CA LEU A 7 22.73 -6.12 -4.93
C LEU A 7 23.09 -4.77 -5.57
N LEU A 8 24.36 -4.55 -5.89
CA LEU A 8 24.80 -3.32 -6.57
C LEU A 8 24.18 -3.19 -7.97
N VAL A 9 24.13 -4.28 -8.74
CA VAL A 9 23.48 -4.28 -10.06
C VAL A 9 21.97 -4.01 -9.91
N ASN A 10 21.29 -4.69 -8.98
CA ASN A 10 19.86 -4.44 -8.75
C ASN A 10 19.58 -3.00 -8.31
N LEU A 11 20.44 -2.43 -7.46
CA LEU A 11 20.30 -1.06 -6.98
C LEU A 11 20.55 -0.06 -8.12
N LEU A 12 21.55 -0.32 -8.98
CA LEU A 12 21.80 0.48 -10.17
C LEU A 12 20.63 0.41 -11.15
N VAL A 13 20.08 -0.79 -11.39
CA VAL A 13 18.88 -0.98 -12.22
C VAL A 13 17.67 -0.26 -11.60
N ALA A 14 17.46 -0.37 -10.29
CA ALA A 14 16.37 0.32 -9.61
C ALA A 14 16.50 1.84 -9.72
N VAL A 15 17.72 2.38 -9.54
CA VAL A 15 18.01 3.80 -9.74
C VAL A 15 17.81 4.22 -11.20
N ALA A 16 18.23 3.40 -12.16
CA ALA A 16 18.03 3.68 -13.57
C ALA A 16 16.55 3.72 -13.96
N ILE A 17 15.76 2.76 -13.46
CA ILE A 17 14.30 2.71 -13.66
C ILE A 17 13.64 3.91 -12.99
N ALA A 18 14.02 4.23 -11.75
CA ALA A 18 13.49 5.39 -11.04
C ALA A 18 13.79 6.69 -11.82
N ALA A 19 15.05 6.89 -12.24
CA ALA A 19 15.45 8.05 -13.02
C ALA A 19 14.70 8.14 -14.36
N ALA A 20 14.60 7.04 -15.10
CA ALA A 20 13.85 6.99 -16.36
C ALA A 20 12.37 7.32 -16.15
N SER A 21 11.77 6.80 -15.08
CA SER A 21 10.37 7.07 -14.72
C SER A 21 10.17 8.53 -14.35
N THR A 22 11.05 9.12 -13.53
CA THR A 22 10.99 10.53 -13.15
C THR A 22 11.16 11.45 -14.36
N LEU A 23 12.08 11.14 -15.26
CA LEU A 23 12.27 11.91 -16.50
C LEU A 23 11.08 11.77 -17.44
N GLY A 24 10.50 10.57 -17.56
CA GLY A 24 9.30 10.32 -18.36
C GLY A 24 8.09 11.10 -17.84
N VAL A 25 7.83 11.01 -16.54
CA VAL A 25 6.71 11.73 -15.88
C VAL A 25 6.90 13.24 -16.00
N SER A 26 8.11 13.76 -15.74
CA SER A 26 8.38 15.21 -15.86
C SER A 26 8.30 15.72 -17.30
N GLY A 27 8.74 14.92 -18.27
CA GLY A 27 8.60 15.23 -19.70
C GLY A 27 7.14 15.24 -20.14
N PHE A 28 6.38 14.22 -19.75
CA PHE A 28 4.95 14.14 -20.04
C PHE A 28 4.17 15.30 -19.40
N TRP A 29 4.47 15.63 -18.14
CA TRP A 29 3.88 16.77 -17.43
C TRP A 29 4.08 18.08 -18.19
N ARG A 30 5.29 18.33 -18.70
CA ARG A 30 5.57 19.51 -19.53
C ARG A 30 4.86 19.47 -20.88
N ALA A 31 4.77 18.29 -21.51
CA ALA A 31 4.13 18.11 -22.81
C ALA A 31 2.62 18.40 -22.78
N ILE A 32 1.95 18.09 -21.67
CA ILE A 32 0.52 18.42 -21.47
C ILE A 32 0.28 19.87 -21.02
N GLY A 33 1.32 20.72 -21.00
CA GLY A 33 1.23 22.11 -20.56
C GLY A 33 1.23 22.29 -19.04
N GLY A 34 1.70 21.28 -18.29
CA GLY A 34 1.85 21.36 -16.84
C GLY A 34 2.90 22.40 -16.45
N GLY A 35 2.43 23.57 -16.03
CA GLY A 35 3.24 24.61 -15.39
C GLY A 35 3.59 24.26 -13.94
N ASP A 36 4.30 25.17 -13.26
CA ASP A 36 4.62 25.01 -11.84
C ASP A 36 3.34 24.83 -11.02
N LEU A 37 3.34 23.82 -10.15
CA LEU A 37 2.26 23.61 -9.19
C LEU A 37 2.11 24.85 -8.33
N THR A 38 0.91 25.45 -8.36
CA THR A 38 0.58 26.56 -7.47
C THR A 38 0.69 26.12 -6.01
N VAL A 39 0.82 27.08 -5.09
CA VAL A 39 0.87 26.81 -3.64
C VAL A 39 -0.29 25.90 -3.18
N HIS A 40 -1.49 26.10 -3.75
CA HIS A 40 -2.65 25.26 -3.47
C HIS A 40 -2.47 23.81 -3.95
N GLY A 41 -1.81 23.59 -5.10
CA GLY A 41 -1.50 22.26 -5.61
C GLY A 41 -0.53 21.51 -4.70
N TRP A 42 0.48 22.19 -4.16
CA TRP A 42 1.40 21.60 -3.18
C TRP A 42 0.71 21.24 -1.87
N ILE A 43 -0.18 22.10 -1.38
CA ILE A 43 -0.96 21.83 -0.17
C ILE A 43 -1.91 20.65 -0.40
N ALA A 44 -2.65 20.63 -1.50
CA ALA A 44 -3.56 19.55 -1.84
C ALA A 44 -2.84 18.21 -2.02
N LEU A 45 -1.69 18.19 -2.70
CA LEU A 45 -0.86 17.00 -2.88
C LEU A 45 -0.36 16.48 -1.54
N SER A 46 0.20 17.37 -0.71
CA SER A 46 0.70 17.00 0.62
C SER A 46 -0.42 16.46 1.49
N LEU A 47 -1.56 17.13 1.53
CA LEU A 47 -2.74 16.69 2.27
C LEU A 47 -3.26 15.34 1.77
N GLY A 48 -3.24 15.09 0.47
CA GLY A 48 -3.59 13.79 -0.12
C GLY A 48 -2.65 12.67 0.32
N ILE A 49 -1.33 12.92 0.29
CA ILE A 49 -0.33 11.96 0.76
C ILE A 49 -0.52 11.69 2.26
N PHE A 50 -0.62 12.73 3.09
CA PHE A 50 -0.86 12.57 4.53
C PHE A 50 -2.19 11.88 4.82
N GLY A 51 -3.25 12.22 4.10
CA GLY A 51 -4.56 11.61 4.24
C GLY A 51 -4.55 10.12 3.91
N THR A 52 -3.88 9.72 2.83
CA THR A 52 -3.77 8.30 2.44
C THR A 52 -2.91 7.49 3.40
N VAL A 53 -1.78 8.05 3.86
CA VAL A 53 -0.94 7.40 4.88
C VAL A 53 -1.68 7.26 6.20
N ALA A 54 -2.35 8.33 6.66
CA ALA A 54 -3.15 8.30 7.88
C ALA A 54 -4.31 7.30 7.77
N LEU A 55 -4.97 7.24 6.61
CA LEU A 55 -6.02 6.26 6.34
C LEU A 55 -5.48 4.84 6.37
N ALA A 56 -4.35 4.56 5.70
CA ALA A 56 -3.72 3.24 5.72
C ALA A 56 -3.34 2.81 7.13
N TRP A 57 -2.77 3.72 7.94
CA TRP A 57 -2.48 3.46 9.35
C TRP A 57 -3.77 3.16 10.11
N LEU A 58 -4.80 4.00 9.97
CA LEU A 58 -6.08 3.82 10.66
C LEU A 58 -6.71 2.47 10.32
N LEU A 59 -6.71 2.08 9.05
CA LEU A 59 -7.20 0.78 8.60
C LEU A 59 -6.38 -0.37 9.20
N MET A 60 -5.05 -0.26 9.22
CA MET A 60 -4.19 -1.26 9.85
C MET A 60 -4.46 -1.37 11.36
N ALA A 61 -4.64 -0.25 12.05
CA ALA A 61 -4.96 -0.22 13.48
C ALA A 61 -6.34 -0.84 13.77
N LEU A 62 -7.34 -0.57 12.92
CA LEU A 62 -8.65 -1.21 12.98
C LEU A 62 -8.57 -2.71 12.74
N ALA A 63 -7.77 -3.17 11.77
CA ALA A 63 -7.57 -4.59 11.51
C ALA A 63 -6.98 -5.31 12.73
N PHE A 64 -5.93 -4.75 13.36
CA PHE A 64 -5.37 -5.30 14.60
C PHE A 64 -6.36 -5.25 15.77
N LYS A 65 -7.21 -4.23 15.85
CA LYS A 65 -8.24 -4.14 16.88
C LYS A 65 -9.33 -5.20 16.66
N SER A 66 -9.77 -5.40 15.43
CA SER A 66 -10.76 -6.41 15.04
C SER A 66 -10.28 -7.82 15.40
N ASP A 67 -9.01 -8.11 15.09
CA ASP A 67 -8.36 -9.39 15.41
C ASP A 67 -8.30 -9.64 16.93
N ARG A 68 -8.07 -8.59 17.73
CA ARG A 68 -8.06 -8.69 19.20
C ARG A 68 -9.45 -8.78 19.84
N GLU A 69 -10.50 -8.27 19.19
CA GLU A 69 -11.87 -8.25 19.74
C GLU A 69 -12.67 -9.54 19.46
N GLY A 70 -12.08 -10.53 18.77
CA GLY A 70 -12.64 -11.88 18.63
C GLY A 70 -14.01 -11.88 17.97
N TRP A 71 -14.21 -11.04 16.95
CA TRP A 71 -15.40 -11.11 16.09
C TRP A 71 -15.30 -12.23 15.06
N ASP A 72 -14.08 -12.65 14.70
CA ASP A 72 -13.83 -13.77 13.78
C ASP A 72 -13.99 -15.14 14.48
N ASP A 73 -13.71 -15.22 15.79
CA ASP A 73 -13.98 -16.40 16.62
C ASP A 73 -15.49 -16.65 16.87
N ARG A 74 -16.33 -15.66 16.53
CA ARG A 74 -17.79 -15.69 16.73
C ARG A 74 -18.56 -15.97 15.44
N VAL A 75 -17.91 -16.50 14.41
CA VAL A 75 -18.64 -17.11 13.30
C VAL A 75 -19.42 -18.30 13.85
N ASP A 76 -20.74 -18.12 13.88
CA ASP A 76 -21.72 -19.10 14.33
C ASP A 76 -21.70 -20.31 13.39
N ASN A 77 -20.88 -21.32 13.73
CA ASN A 77 -20.82 -22.61 13.02
C ASN A 77 -22.08 -23.48 13.23
N THR A 78 -23.17 -22.93 13.79
CA THR A 78 -24.47 -23.63 13.90
C THR A 78 -25.03 -24.05 12.54
N HIS A 79 -24.56 -23.47 11.43
CA HIS A 79 -24.93 -23.85 10.07
C HIS A 79 -23.89 -24.73 9.36
N ASP A 80 -22.92 -25.32 10.07
CA ASP A 80 -22.02 -26.34 9.51
C ASP A 80 -22.78 -27.67 9.31
N PRO A 81 -23.09 -28.09 8.07
CA PRO A 81 -23.92 -29.25 7.80
C PRO A 81 -23.18 -30.60 7.97
N GLY A 82 -21.96 -30.61 8.52
CA GLY A 82 -21.13 -31.81 8.67
C GLY A 82 -20.91 -32.30 10.11
N ARG A 83 -21.53 -31.69 11.12
CA ARG A 83 -21.44 -32.20 12.51
C ARG A 83 -22.53 -33.23 12.75
N ASP A 84 -22.26 -34.45 12.27
CA ASP A 84 -23.04 -35.63 12.58
C ASP A 84 -23.06 -35.82 14.12
N ASP A 85 -24.25 -35.67 14.64
CA ASP A 85 -24.79 -36.07 15.92
C ASP A 85 -24.59 -37.58 16.16
N ASP A 86 -23.34 -37.98 16.40
CA ASP A 86 -23.02 -39.31 16.91
C ASP A 86 -22.29 -39.21 18.25
N LYS A 87 -23.06 -39.38 19.33
CA LYS A 87 -22.89 -40.52 20.25
C LYS A 87 -23.89 -40.45 21.41
N SER A 88 -24.86 -41.36 21.32
CA SER A 88 -25.68 -41.88 22.43
C SER A 88 -24.86 -42.77 23.36
#